data_AF-A0A377UUV7-F1
#
_entry.id   AF-A0A377UUV7-F1
#
_cell.length_a   1.000
_cell.length_b   1.000
_cell.length_c   1.000
_cell.angle_alpha   90.00
_cell.angle_beta   90.00
_cell.angle_gamma   90.00
#
_symmetry.space_group_name_H-M   'P 1'
#
loop_
_entity.id
_entity.type
_entity.pdbx_description
1 polymer ?
#
loop_
_entity_poly.entity_id
_entity_poly.type
_entity_poly.pdbx_seq_one_letter_code
_entity_poly.pdbx_strand_id
1 'polypeptide(L)'
;MAKLAAFDMDGTLLMPDHRLGEKTLSALKRLRERDITLTFATGRHVLEMHHVIGEFSLDAFLITGNGTRIHSLEGEELYRQDLAPEAAEAVLHGKWDTQASMHVFNDGGWFTGQARPELLQAHVFSGFHYQLCDLKRMSAQHVTKICFCGDHDDLRRLRIQLNETLGRSRISLLLGNGLSGGAAGWLQ
;
A
#
# COMPACT_ATOMS: atom_id res chain seq x y z
N MET A 1 -4.31 -22.57 -21.98
CA MET A 1 -3.36 -21.47 -22.21
C MET A 1 -3.73 -20.33 -21.26
N ALA A 2 -2.76 -19.67 -20.62
CA ALA A 2 -3.05 -18.56 -19.69
C ALA A 2 -3.46 -17.31 -20.48
N LYS A 3 -4.46 -16.57 -19.99
CA LYS A 3 -4.95 -15.30 -20.58
C LYS A 3 -4.58 -14.06 -19.76
N LEU A 4 -4.22 -14.27 -18.49
CA LEU A 4 -3.87 -13.23 -17.53
C LEU A 4 -2.59 -13.64 -16.82
N ALA A 5 -1.68 -12.69 -16.64
CA ALA A 5 -0.52 -12.83 -15.78
C ALA A 5 -0.56 -11.73 -14.70
N ALA A 6 -0.70 -12.15 -13.45
CA ALA A 6 -0.71 -11.29 -12.28
C ALA A 6 0.62 -11.39 -11.55
N PHE A 7 1.23 -10.24 -11.25
CA PHE A 7 2.53 -10.19 -10.60
C PHE A 7 2.50 -9.30 -9.37
N ASP A 8 3.09 -9.80 -8.28
CA ASP A 8 3.51 -8.94 -7.20
C ASP A 8 4.71 -8.06 -7.62
N MET A 9 4.90 -6.93 -6.93
CA MET A 9 5.95 -5.96 -7.24
C MET A 9 7.17 -6.15 -6.34
N ASP A 10 7.04 -5.78 -5.06
CA ASP A 10 8.16 -5.73 -4.10
C ASP A 10 8.63 -7.13 -3.70
N GLY A 11 9.89 -7.44 -4.00
CA GLY A 11 10.45 -8.77 -3.75
C GLY A 11 10.08 -9.83 -4.80
N THR A 12 9.35 -9.43 -5.86
CA THR A 12 8.97 -10.29 -6.98
C THR A 12 9.47 -9.74 -8.32
N LEU A 13 8.87 -8.66 -8.83
CA LEU A 13 9.28 -8.02 -10.09
C LEU A 13 10.38 -6.97 -9.90
N LEU A 14 10.30 -6.21 -8.82
CA LEU A 14 11.25 -5.16 -8.51
C LEU A 14 12.53 -5.77 -7.93
N MET A 15 13.66 -5.30 -8.43
CA MET A 15 14.98 -5.60 -7.88
C MET A 15 15.14 -4.92 -6.49
N PRO A 16 16.19 -5.24 -5.71
CA PRO A 16 16.41 -4.63 -4.39
C PRO A 16 16.55 -3.11 -4.40
N ASP A 17 16.86 -2.50 -5.55
CA ASP A 17 16.89 -1.05 -5.75
C ASP A 17 15.52 -0.45 -6.14
N HIS A 18 14.45 -1.25 -6.06
CA HIS A 18 13.08 -0.92 -6.43
C HIS A 18 12.86 -0.58 -7.92
N ARG A 19 13.75 -1.04 -8.81
CA ARG A 19 13.63 -0.86 -10.27
C ARG A 19 13.25 -2.15 -10.98
N LEU A 20 12.68 -2.02 -12.17
CA LEU A 20 12.50 -3.14 -13.09
C LEU A 20 13.76 -3.36 -13.93
N GLY A 21 14.31 -4.57 -13.89
CA GLY A 21 15.44 -4.95 -14.74
C GLY A 21 15.03 -5.15 -16.21
N GLU A 22 15.97 -4.96 -17.13
CA GLU A 22 15.72 -5.09 -18.58
C GLU A 22 15.14 -6.46 -18.98
N LYS A 23 15.62 -7.53 -18.34
CA LYS A 23 15.11 -8.89 -18.57
C LYS A 23 13.64 -9.03 -18.18
N THR A 24 13.24 -8.44 -17.06
CA THR A 24 11.85 -8.42 -16.59
C THR A 24 10.98 -7.63 -17.57
N LEU A 25 11.42 -6.44 -17.97
CA LEU A 25 10.71 -5.62 -18.96
C LEU A 25 10.53 -6.36 -20.29
N SER A 26 11.59 -7.02 -20.78
CA SER A 26 11.53 -7.83 -22.00
C SER A 26 10.53 -8.98 -21.87
N ALA A 27 10.52 -9.68 -20.72
CA ALA A 27 9.56 -10.75 -20.47
C ALA A 27 8.11 -10.25 -20.45
N LEU A 28 7.84 -9.12 -19.77
CA LEU A 28 6.51 -8.51 -19.71
C LEU A 28 6.03 -8.10 -21.11
N LYS A 29 6.89 -7.48 -21.93
CA LYS A 29 6.57 -7.12 -23.32
C LYS A 29 6.20 -8.36 -24.15
N ARG A 30 6.98 -9.43 -24.05
CA ARG A 30 6.71 -10.71 -24.75
C ARG A 30 5.42 -11.39 -24.33
N LEU A 31 4.98 -11.21 -23.08
CA LEU A 31 3.66 -11.70 -22.64
C LEU A 31 2.54 -10.93 -23.34
N ARG A 32 2.65 -9.60 -23.43
CA ARG A 32 1.65 -8.79 -24.14
C ARG A 32 1.58 -9.09 -25.63
N GLU A 33 2.73 -9.29 -26.29
CA GLU A 33 2.80 -9.68 -27.70
C GLU A 33 2.08 -11.02 -27.98
N ARG A 34 1.83 -11.82 -26.95
CA ARG A 34 1.07 -13.07 -27.00
C ARG A 34 -0.38 -12.93 -26.56
N ASP A 35 -0.90 -11.71 -26.52
CA ASP A 35 -2.28 -11.39 -26.11
C ASP A 35 -2.59 -11.84 -24.66
N ILE A 36 -1.58 -11.80 -23.79
CA ILE A 36 -1.74 -12.06 -22.36
C ILE A 36 -1.93 -10.72 -21.65
N THR A 37 -3.07 -10.57 -20.97
CA THR A 37 -3.34 -9.41 -20.12
C THR A 37 -2.38 -9.39 -18.94
N LEU A 38 -1.78 -8.23 -18.65
CA LEU A 38 -0.92 -8.03 -17.49
C LEU A 38 -1.70 -7.34 -16.37
N THR A 39 -1.45 -7.77 -15.13
CA THR A 39 -1.86 -7.02 -13.94
C THR A 39 -0.77 -7.02 -12.87
N PHE A 40 -0.59 -5.88 -12.21
CA PHE A 40 0.31 -5.72 -11.08
C PHE A 40 -0.49 -5.62 -9.79
N ALA A 41 -0.18 -6.49 -8.83
CA ALA A 41 -0.84 -6.56 -7.52
C ALA A 41 0.14 -6.17 -6.43
N THR A 42 -0.10 -5.08 -5.73
CA THR A 42 0.88 -4.51 -4.77
C THR A 42 0.20 -3.83 -3.58
N GLY A 43 0.95 -3.73 -2.48
CA GLY A 43 0.59 -2.92 -1.33
C GLY A 43 0.90 -1.43 -1.48
N ARG A 44 1.64 -1.05 -2.53
CA ARG A 44 1.95 0.34 -2.88
C ARG A 44 0.69 1.14 -3.21
N HIS A 45 0.79 2.46 -3.05
CA HIS A 45 -0.29 3.38 -3.37
C HIS A 45 -0.45 3.56 -4.88
N VAL A 46 -1.65 3.87 -5.37
CA VAL A 46 -1.89 4.05 -6.81
C VAL A 46 -1.05 5.20 -7.40
N LEU A 47 -0.96 6.33 -6.68
CA LEU A 47 -0.13 7.48 -7.08
C LEU A 47 1.34 7.10 -7.24
N GLU A 48 1.83 6.19 -6.41
CA GLU A 48 3.18 5.66 -6.52
C GLU A 48 3.35 4.79 -7.76
N MET A 49 2.38 3.91 -8.00
CA MET A 49 2.40 3.00 -9.14
C MET A 49 2.29 3.72 -10.49
N HIS A 50 1.53 4.82 -10.58
CA HIS A 50 1.48 5.63 -11.79
C HIS A 50 2.85 6.15 -12.21
N HIS A 51 3.71 6.53 -11.26
CA HIS A 51 5.08 6.93 -11.57
C HIS A 51 5.89 5.76 -12.14
N VAL A 52 5.85 4.62 -11.46
CA VAL A 52 6.59 3.41 -11.87
C VAL A 52 6.17 2.96 -13.28
N ILE A 53 4.86 2.91 -13.55
CA ILE A 53 4.35 2.41 -14.83
C ILE A 53 4.62 3.40 -15.97
N GLY A 54 4.48 4.70 -15.70
CA GLY A 54 4.75 5.76 -16.66
C GLY A 54 6.19 5.71 -17.16
N GLU A 55 7.16 5.47 -16.27
CA GLU A 55 8.58 5.34 -16.64
C GLU A 55 8.83 4.17 -17.60
N PHE A 56 8.15 3.04 -17.41
CA PHE A 56 8.38 1.83 -18.20
C PHE A 56 7.43 1.65 -19.40
N SER A 57 6.46 2.55 -19.57
CA SER A 57 5.45 2.50 -20.65
C SER A 57 4.78 1.11 -20.73
N LEU A 58 4.33 0.59 -19.59
CA LEU A 58 3.70 -0.71 -19.48
C LEU A 58 2.18 -0.56 -19.34
N ASP A 59 1.40 -1.10 -20.28
CA ASP A 59 -0.05 -1.15 -20.09
C ASP A 59 -0.40 -2.40 -19.26
N ALA A 60 -0.85 -2.20 -18.02
CA ALA A 60 -1.27 -3.25 -17.10
C ALA A 60 -2.39 -2.76 -16.17
N PHE A 61 -3.32 -3.65 -15.83
CA PHE A 61 -4.30 -3.38 -14.78
C PHE A 61 -3.60 -3.29 -13.43
N LEU A 62 -4.06 -2.41 -12.55
CA LEU A 62 -3.42 -2.21 -11.25
C LEU A 62 -4.33 -2.64 -10.13
N ILE A 63 -3.82 -3.49 -9.24
CA ILE A 63 -4.42 -3.85 -7.97
C ILE A 63 -3.51 -3.25 -6.90
N THR A 64 -3.92 -2.14 -6.29
CA THR A 64 -3.06 -1.35 -5.38
C THR A 64 -3.66 -1.28 -3.98
N GLY A 65 -2.85 -0.81 -3.02
CA GLY A 65 -3.28 -0.69 -1.63
C GLY A 65 -3.76 -2.03 -1.05
N ASN A 66 -3.13 -3.14 -1.45
CA ASN A 66 -3.52 -4.51 -1.11
C ASN A 66 -4.94 -4.89 -1.58
N GLY A 67 -5.32 -4.43 -2.77
CA GLY A 67 -6.61 -4.75 -3.38
C GLY A 67 -7.76 -3.82 -2.97
N THR A 68 -7.49 -2.78 -2.19
CA THR A 68 -8.48 -1.73 -1.89
C THR A 68 -8.79 -0.85 -3.11
N ARG A 69 -7.98 -0.94 -4.17
CA ARG A 69 -8.13 -0.20 -5.41
C ARG A 69 -7.83 -1.10 -6.60
N ILE A 70 -8.65 -1.02 -7.64
CA ILE A 70 -8.39 -1.62 -8.95
C ILE A 70 -8.53 -0.56 -10.03
N HIS A 71 -7.51 -0.42 -10.89
CA HIS A 71 -7.53 0.52 -12.01
C HIS A 71 -7.35 -0.21 -13.35
N SER A 72 -8.00 0.33 -14.39
CA SER A 72 -7.88 -0.13 -15.79
C SER A 72 -6.52 0.23 -16.39
N LEU A 73 -6.29 -0.19 -17.65
CA LEU A 73 -5.10 0.17 -18.43
C LEU A 73 -5.04 1.69 -18.69
N GLU A 74 -6.19 2.33 -18.83
CA GLU A 74 -6.37 3.77 -19.05
C GLU A 74 -6.33 4.58 -17.74
N GLY A 75 -6.20 3.89 -16.60
CA GLY A 75 -6.19 4.51 -15.27
C GLY A 75 -7.58 4.80 -14.70
N GLU A 76 -8.65 4.25 -15.27
CA GLU A 76 -10.00 4.36 -14.70
C GLU A 76 -10.11 3.52 -13.41
N GLU A 77 -10.67 4.07 -12.33
CA GLU A 77 -10.96 3.32 -11.11
C GLU A 77 -12.13 2.36 -11.36
N LEU A 78 -11.84 1.06 -11.40
CA LEU A 78 -12.82 -0.01 -11.61
C LEU A 78 -13.40 -0.53 -10.28
N TYR A 79 -12.64 -0.41 -9.20
CA TYR A 79 -13.05 -0.88 -7.87
C TYR A 79 -12.40 -0.05 -6.77
N ARG A 80 -13.17 0.23 -5.72
CA ARG A 80 -12.71 0.83 -4.49
C ARG A 80 -13.30 0.13 -3.27
N GLN A 81 -12.48 0.00 -2.24
CA GLN A 81 -12.91 -0.43 -0.92
C GLN A 81 -12.14 0.33 0.14
N ASP A 82 -12.85 1.24 0.80
CA ASP A 82 -12.33 2.00 1.93
C ASP A 82 -12.56 1.22 3.24
N LEU A 83 -11.84 1.59 4.29
CA LEU A 83 -12.17 1.15 5.64
C LEU A 83 -13.57 1.63 6.00
N ALA A 84 -14.29 0.84 6.79
CA ALA A 84 -15.54 1.29 7.40
C ALA A 84 -15.26 2.57 8.20
N PRO A 85 -16.03 3.66 8.02
CA PRO A 85 -15.77 4.92 8.70
C PRO A 85 -15.68 4.78 10.23
N GLU A 86 -16.48 3.91 10.83
CA GLU A 86 -16.48 3.65 12.27
C GLU A 86 -15.17 2.99 12.72
N ALA A 87 -14.62 2.09 11.89
CA ALA A 87 -13.34 1.44 12.15
C ALA A 87 -12.18 2.42 12.00
N ALA A 88 -12.19 3.26 10.96
CA ALA A 88 -11.20 4.31 10.75
C ALA A 88 -11.26 5.35 11.89
N GLU A 89 -12.45 5.76 12.31
CA GLU A 89 -12.69 6.70 13.42
C GLU A 89 -12.12 6.14 14.73
N ALA A 90 -12.41 4.87 15.05
CA ALA A 90 -11.88 4.21 16.23
C ALA A 90 -10.35 4.17 16.24
N VAL A 91 -9.71 3.93 15.08
CA VAL A 91 -8.24 3.91 14.98
C VAL A 91 -7.63 5.31 15.03
N LEU A 92 -8.12 6.25 14.24
CA LEU A 92 -7.56 7.61 14.17
C LEU A 92 -7.70 8.34 15.50
N HIS A 93 -8.88 8.27 16.12
CA HIS A 93 -9.21 9.05 17.29
C HIS A 93 -9.03 8.28 18.61
N GLY A 94 -8.86 6.96 18.54
CA GLY A 94 -8.48 6.11 19.67
C GLY A 94 -7.17 6.50 20.34
N LYS A 95 -7.03 6.09 21.61
CA LYS A 95 -5.78 6.20 22.37
C LYS A 95 -5.10 4.84 22.36
N TRP A 96 -3.86 4.82 21.89
CA TRP A 96 -3.06 3.61 21.73
C TRP A 96 -1.82 3.70 22.61
N ASP A 97 -1.57 2.66 23.41
CA ASP A 97 -0.33 2.54 24.15
C ASP A 97 0.74 1.92 23.23
N THR A 98 1.44 2.78 22.49
CA THR A 98 2.45 2.41 21.49
C THR A 98 3.39 3.59 21.19
N GLN A 99 4.62 3.27 20.80
CA GLN A 99 5.60 4.21 20.24
C GLN A 99 5.63 4.18 18.70
N ALA A 100 4.81 3.32 18.07
CA ALA A 100 4.71 3.22 16.63
C ALA A 100 4.11 4.49 16.03
N SER A 101 4.64 4.92 14.88
CA SER A 101 4.05 5.99 14.10
C SER A 101 2.84 5.49 13.32
N MET A 102 1.74 6.25 13.37
CA MET A 102 0.55 5.98 12.58
C MET A 102 0.68 6.64 11.20
N HIS A 103 0.36 5.89 10.16
CA HIS A 103 0.37 6.32 8.76
C HIS A 103 -0.98 6.02 8.12
N VAL A 104 -1.60 7.04 7.54
CA VAL A 104 -2.95 6.98 6.99
C VAL A 104 -2.88 7.19 5.49
N PHE A 105 -3.63 6.40 4.73
CA PHE A 105 -3.70 6.52 3.29
C PHE A 105 -5.14 6.77 2.86
N ASN A 106 -5.29 7.63 1.86
CA ASN A 106 -6.51 7.82 1.10
C ASN A 106 -6.15 8.20 -0.34
N ASP A 107 -7.13 8.48 -1.19
CA ASP A 107 -6.90 8.84 -2.60
C ASP A 107 -6.04 10.11 -2.77
N GLY A 108 -5.96 10.96 -1.74
CA GLY A 108 -5.07 12.13 -1.67
C GLY A 108 -3.61 11.83 -1.29
N GLY A 109 -3.29 10.57 -0.98
CA GLY A 109 -1.92 10.11 -0.72
C GLY A 109 -1.69 9.58 0.70
N TRP A 110 -0.53 9.90 1.24
CA TRP A 110 0.00 9.35 2.49
C TRP A 110 0.16 10.45 3.55
N PHE A 111 -0.40 10.23 4.73
CA PHE A 111 -0.47 11.20 5.82
C PHE A 111 0.10 10.61 7.12
N THR A 112 0.76 11.43 7.93
CA THR A 112 1.23 11.03 9.26
C THR A 112 1.40 12.22 10.19
N GLY A 113 1.28 11.99 11.50
CA GLY A 113 1.59 13.01 12.52
C GLY A 113 3.06 13.00 12.94
N GLN A 114 3.87 12.05 12.49
CA GLN A 114 5.25 11.86 12.93
C GLN A 114 6.18 11.71 11.73
N ALA A 115 7.18 12.58 11.63
CA ALA A 115 8.20 12.48 10.59
C ALA A 115 9.06 11.23 10.82
N ARG A 116 9.13 10.37 9.80
CA ARG A 116 9.94 9.14 9.78
C ARG A 116 10.75 9.08 8.47
N PRO A 117 11.86 9.83 8.34
CA PRO A 117 12.65 9.88 7.11
C PRO A 117 13.13 8.51 6.61
N GLU A 118 13.36 7.57 7.52
CA GLU A 118 13.73 6.19 7.21
C GLU A 118 12.69 5.47 6.33
N LEU A 119 11.40 5.82 6.47
CA LEU A 119 10.34 5.22 5.66
C LEU A 119 10.33 5.74 4.22
N LEU A 120 10.94 6.90 3.95
CA LEU A 120 11.01 7.45 2.61
C LEU A 120 12.00 6.68 1.73
N GLN A 121 12.95 5.94 2.31
CA GLN A 121 14.00 5.25 1.56
C GLN A 121 13.43 4.27 0.52
N ALA A 122 12.36 3.55 0.88
CA ALA A 122 11.68 2.60 -0.01
C ALA A 122 10.92 3.26 -1.19
N HIS A 123 10.73 4.59 -1.12
CA HIS A 123 9.95 5.38 -2.07
C HIS A 123 10.78 6.46 -2.79
N VAL A 124 12.10 6.47 -2.60
CA VAL A 124 13.00 7.47 -3.23
C VAL A 124 12.84 7.48 -4.75
N PHE A 125 12.70 6.30 -5.36
CA PHE A 125 12.55 6.17 -6.80
C PHE A 125 11.24 6.76 -7.33
N SER A 126 10.13 6.51 -6.64
CA SER A 126 8.82 7.01 -7.05
C SER A 126 8.56 8.46 -6.65
N GLY A 127 9.38 9.01 -5.74
CA GLY A 127 9.16 10.32 -5.12
C GLY A 127 7.93 10.36 -4.21
N PHE A 128 7.33 9.20 -3.90
CA PHE A 128 6.15 9.14 -3.05
C PHE A 128 6.52 9.42 -1.59
N HIS A 129 5.89 10.40 -0.96
CA HIS A 129 6.24 10.85 0.38
C HIS A 129 5.00 11.12 1.24
N TYR A 130 5.18 11.06 2.56
CA TYR A 130 4.12 11.46 3.48
C TYR A 130 3.93 12.97 3.50
N GLN A 131 2.74 13.37 3.94
CA GLN A 131 2.38 14.72 4.32
C GLN A 131 2.19 14.76 5.83
N LEU A 132 2.83 15.72 6.50
CA LEU A 132 2.66 15.90 7.94
C LEU A 132 1.33 16.60 8.22
N CYS A 133 0.49 15.98 9.05
CA CYS A 133 -0.76 16.59 9.48
C CYS A 133 -1.19 16.10 10.87
N ASP A 134 -2.10 16.85 11.49
CA ASP A 134 -2.74 16.42 12.73
C ASP A 134 -3.80 15.36 12.43
N LEU A 135 -3.41 14.09 12.58
CA LEU A 135 -4.28 12.93 12.35
C LEU A 135 -5.54 12.95 13.23
N LYS A 136 -5.53 13.63 14.38
CA LYS A 136 -6.71 13.74 15.27
C LYS A 136 -7.79 14.67 14.72
N ARG A 137 -7.47 15.45 13.68
CA ARG A 137 -8.39 16.34 12.97
C ARG A 137 -8.73 15.82 11.58
N MET A 138 -8.15 14.68 11.19
CA MET A 138 -8.37 14.06 9.89
C MET A 138 -9.74 13.39 9.86
N SER A 139 -10.45 13.51 8.75
CA SER A 139 -11.70 12.78 8.55
C SER A 139 -11.45 11.27 8.50
N ALA A 140 -12.29 10.48 9.17
CA ALA A 140 -12.31 9.03 9.04
C ALA A 140 -12.97 8.53 7.75
N GLN A 141 -13.51 9.44 6.93
CA GLN A 141 -14.09 9.10 5.62
C GLN A 141 -12.99 8.88 4.59
N HIS A 142 -13.24 7.96 3.65
CA HIS A 142 -12.37 7.66 2.51
C HIS A 142 -10.95 7.19 2.88
N VAL A 143 -10.75 6.71 4.10
CA VAL A 143 -9.48 6.11 4.51
C VAL A 143 -9.37 4.74 3.87
N THR A 144 -8.34 4.54 3.05
CA THR A 144 -8.09 3.26 2.38
C THR A 144 -7.36 2.29 3.27
N LYS A 145 -6.46 2.81 4.11
CA LYS A 145 -5.53 2.00 4.89
C LYS A 145 -4.97 2.82 6.05
N ILE A 146 -4.75 2.14 7.18
CA ILE A 146 -3.97 2.68 8.30
C ILE A 146 -2.88 1.67 8.64
N CYS A 147 -1.63 2.14 8.70
CA CYS A 147 -0.46 1.36 9.07
C CYS A 147 0.15 1.91 10.35
N PHE A 148 0.77 1.02 11.13
CA PHE A 148 1.64 1.41 12.23
C PHE A 148 3.06 0.92 11.96
N CYS A 149 4.04 1.81 12.10
CA CYS A 149 5.45 1.51 11.90
C CYS A 149 6.21 1.70 13.21
N GLY A 150 6.87 0.66 13.69
CA GLY A 150 7.52 0.67 15.00
C GLY A 150 8.23 -0.64 15.30
N ASP A 151 8.68 -0.78 16.54
CA ASP A 151 9.30 -2.01 17.03
C ASP A 151 8.32 -3.20 16.98
N HIS A 152 8.83 -4.38 16.66
CA HIS A 152 8.02 -5.58 16.46
C HIS A 152 7.20 -5.99 17.70
N ASP A 153 7.80 -5.93 18.90
CA ASP A 153 7.09 -6.31 20.13
C ASP A 153 6.07 -5.23 20.53
N ASP A 154 6.36 -3.97 20.22
CA ASP A 154 5.38 -2.89 20.38
C ASP A 154 4.18 -3.04 19.44
N LEU A 155 4.43 -3.33 18.17
CA LEU A 155 3.39 -3.61 17.18
C LEU A 155 2.56 -4.85 17.56
N ARG A 156 3.16 -5.86 18.18
CA ARG A 156 2.44 -7.04 18.71
C ARG A 156 1.48 -6.67 19.85
N ARG A 157 1.89 -5.80 20.78
CA ARG A 157 1.01 -5.31 21.85
C ARG A 157 -0.10 -4.44 21.30
N LEU A 158 0.24 -3.52 20.39
CA LEU A 158 -0.73 -2.66 19.71
C LEU A 158 -1.78 -3.48 18.96
N ARG A 159 -1.38 -4.59 18.32
CA ARG A 159 -2.30 -5.52 17.65
C ARG A 159 -3.38 -6.06 18.56
N ILE A 160 -3.05 -6.37 19.82
CA ILE A 160 -4.03 -6.87 20.80
C ILE A 160 -5.05 -5.77 21.09
N GLN A 161 -4.59 -4.54 21.38
CA GLN A 161 -5.46 -3.39 21.63
C GLN A 161 -6.41 -3.10 20.44
N LEU A 162 -5.87 -3.15 19.21
CA LEU A 162 -6.64 -2.92 17.99
C LEU A 162 -7.71 -4.00 17.79
N ASN A 163 -7.37 -5.28 17.96
CA ASN A 163 -8.32 -6.38 17.83
C ASN A 163 -9.44 -6.32 18.87
N GLU A 164 -9.13 -5.93 20.11
CA GLU A 164 -10.14 -5.74 21.17
C GLU A 164 -11.10 -4.60 20.83
N THR A 165 -10.58 -3.51 20.25
CA THR A 165 -11.40 -2.33 19.89
C THR A 165 -12.27 -2.58 18.66
N LEU A 166 -11.74 -3.27 17.66
CA LEU A 166 -12.36 -3.40 16.33
C LEU A 166 -13.14 -4.70 16.14
N GLY A 167 -12.96 -5.67 17.03
CA GLY A 167 -13.56 -6.99 16.93
C GLY A 167 -13.12 -7.73 15.66
N ARG A 168 -14.09 -8.27 14.90
CA ARG A 168 -13.84 -8.95 13.61
C ARG A 168 -13.76 -7.99 12.41
N SER A 169 -13.81 -6.68 12.63
CA SER A 169 -13.72 -5.71 11.54
C SER A 169 -12.34 -5.83 10.91
N ARG A 170 -12.29 -6.34 9.67
CA ARG A 170 -11.05 -6.49 8.91
C ARG A 170 -10.48 -5.12 8.58
N ILE A 171 -9.56 -4.64 9.40
CA ILE A 171 -8.68 -3.54 8.99
C ILE A 171 -7.45 -4.16 8.35
N SER A 172 -7.10 -3.69 7.15
CA SER A 172 -5.77 -3.90 6.56
C SER A 172 -4.72 -3.15 7.38
N LEU A 173 -4.47 -3.61 8.59
CA LEU A 173 -3.42 -3.14 9.48
C LEU A 173 -2.13 -3.82 9.05
N LEU A 174 -1.27 -3.04 8.40
CA LEU A 174 0.10 -3.44 8.16
C LEU A 174 0.92 -3.10 9.40
N LEU A 175 1.41 -4.15 10.05
CA LEU A 175 2.41 -4.09 11.11
C LEU A 175 3.72 -4.61 10.50
N GLY A 176 4.67 -3.70 10.28
CA GLY A 176 5.95 -4.07 9.69
C GLY A 176 6.98 -2.95 9.79
N ASN A 177 8.23 -3.31 9.51
CA ASN A 177 9.38 -2.40 9.52
C ASN A 177 9.42 -1.46 8.30
N GLY A 178 8.36 -1.41 7.49
CA GLY A 178 8.28 -0.60 6.27
C GLY A 178 6.87 -0.58 5.68
N LEU A 179 6.65 0.33 4.74
CA LEU A 179 5.37 0.54 4.07
C LEU A 179 5.26 -0.18 2.71
N SER A 180 6.38 -0.71 2.22
CA SER A 180 6.60 -1.22 0.86
C SER A 180 6.36 -2.72 0.69
N GLY A 181 5.39 -3.32 1.40
CA GLY A 181 4.94 -4.69 1.14
C GLY A 181 5.89 -5.84 1.52
N GLY A 182 7.15 -5.58 1.90
CA GLY A 182 8.11 -6.61 2.33
C GLY A 182 7.86 -7.12 3.77
N ALA A 183 7.67 -8.43 3.92
CA ALA A 183 7.65 -9.21 5.17
C ALA A 183 6.86 -8.60 6.36
N ALA A 184 5.82 -7.83 6.07
CA ALA A 184 4.90 -7.34 7.09
C ALA A 184 3.83 -8.39 7.34
N GLY A 185 3.67 -8.79 8.61
CA GLY A 185 2.68 -9.79 8.99
C GLY A 185 1.27 -9.23 8.79
N TRP A 186 0.52 -9.86 7.88
CA TRP A 186 -0.85 -9.45 7.55
C TRP A 186 -1.83 -9.81 8.67
N LEU A 187 -2.80 -8.93 8.89
CA LEU A 187 -4.08 -9.26 9.53
C LEU A 187 -5.08 -9.61 8.42
N GLN A 188 -5.58 -10.85 8.42
CA GLN A 188 -6.75 -11.31 7.65
C GLN A 188 -7.89 -11.71 8.57
#